data_AF-B1WA73-F1
#
_entry.id   AF-B1WA73-F1
#
_cell.length_a   1.000
_cell.length_b   1.000
_cell.length_c   1.000
_cell.angle_alpha   90.00
_cell.angle_beta   90.00
_cell.angle_gamma   90.00
#
_symmetry.space_group_name_H-M   'P 1'
#
loop_
_entity.id
_entity.type
_entity.pdbx_description
1 polymer ?
#
loop_
_entity_poly.entity_id
_entity_poly.type
_entity_poly.pdbx_seq_one_letter_code
_entity_poly.pdbx_strand_id
1 'polypeptide(L)'
;TAIYYDPNPQSTVVAEDQEWVNVYYEMPDFDVARISPWLLRVELDRKHMTDRKLTMEQIAEKINAGFGDDLNCIFNDDNAEKLVLRIRIMNSDENKMQEEEEVVDKMDDDVFLRCIESNMLTDMTLQGIEQ
;
A
#
# COMPACT_ATOMS: atom_id res chain seq x y z
N THR A 1 -7.13 7.72 6.09
CA THR A 1 -5.85 7.02 5.92
C THR A 1 -5.13 6.97 7.25
N ALA A 2 -4.27 5.99 7.46
CA ALA A 2 -3.44 5.87 8.67
C ALA A 2 -2.15 5.12 8.35
N ILE A 3 -1.04 5.56 8.94
CA ILE A 3 0.26 4.89 8.83
C ILE A 3 0.49 4.08 10.11
N TYR A 4 0.82 2.80 9.94
CA TYR A 4 1.11 1.86 11.02
C TYR A 4 2.54 1.34 10.88
N TYR A 5 3.19 1.14 12.03
CA TYR A 5 4.40 0.32 12.09
C TYR A 5 3.96 -1.15 12.28
N ASP A 6 4.11 -1.95 11.23
CA ASP A 6 3.63 -3.33 11.14
C ASP A 6 4.78 -4.24 10.65
N PRO A 7 5.70 -4.65 11.56
CA PRO A 7 6.99 -5.21 11.19
C PRO A 7 6.93 -6.61 10.57
N ASN A 8 5.82 -7.33 10.72
CA ASN A 8 5.66 -8.64 10.14
C ASN A 8 4.72 -8.55 8.93
N PRO A 9 5.18 -8.69 7.68
CA PRO A 9 4.34 -8.57 6.49
C PRO A 9 3.31 -9.71 6.36
N GLN A 10 3.60 -10.90 6.91
CA GLN A 10 2.70 -12.07 6.85
C GLN A 10 1.61 -12.04 7.93
N SER A 11 1.64 -11.04 8.81
CA SER A 11 0.60 -10.81 9.80
C SER A 11 0.33 -9.31 9.89
N THR A 12 -0.52 -8.89 10.81
CA THR A 12 -0.81 -7.47 10.95
C THR A 12 -1.15 -7.11 12.38
N VAL A 13 -0.68 -5.95 12.84
CA VAL A 13 -1.08 -5.35 14.12
C VAL A 13 -2.54 -4.85 14.08
N VAL A 14 -3.10 -4.65 12.90
CA VAL A 14 -4.51 -4.28 12.69
C VAL A 14 -5.37 -5.54 12.71
N ALA A 15 -6.08 -5.76 13.82
CA ALA A 15 -6.89 -6.97 14.03
C ALA A 15 -7.99 -7.17 12.98
N GLU A 16 -8.63 -6.08 12.53
CA GLU A 16 -9.69 -6.14 11.50
C GLU A 16 -9.18 -6.66 10.15
N ASP A 17 -7.90 -6.48 9.86
CA ASP A 17 -7.33 -6.86 8.57
C ASP A 17 -6.69 -8.27 8.60
N GLN A 18 -6.62 -8.90 9.78
CA GLN A 18 -5.78 -10.06 10.03
C GLN A 18 -6.21 -11.30 9.24
N GLU A 19 -7.51 -11.55 9.12
CA GLU A 19 -8.05 -12.73 8.44
C GLU A 19 -7.67 -12.76 6.96
N TRP A 20 -7.91 -11.66 6.23
CA TRP A 20 -7.65 -11.59 4.80
C TRP A 20 -6.16 -11.39 4.48
N VAL A 21 -5.41 -10.69 5.34
CA VAL A 21 -3.95 -10.58 5.20
C VAL A 21 -3.31 -11.97 5.33
N ASN A 22 -3.71 -12.77 6.32
CA ASN A 22 -3.16 -14.11 6.50
C ASN A 22 -3.42 -15.00 5.27
N VAL A 23 -4.63 -14.94 4.69
CA VAL A 23 -4.98 -15.69 3.47
C VAL A 23 -4.12 -15.27 2.29
N TYR A 24 -3.89 -13.96 2.12
CA TYR A 24 -3.05 -13.43 1.04
C TYR A 24 -1.60 -13.95 1.13
N TYR A 25 -1.04 -14.01 2.35
CA TYR A 25 0.33 -14.46 2.59
C TYR A 25 0.47 -15.95 2.92
N GLU A 26 -0.59 -16.75 2.79
CA GLU A 26 -0.53 -18.20 3.06
C GLU A 26 0.38 -18.93 2.06
N MET A 27 0.45 -18.44 0.81
CA MET A 27 1.36 -18.91 -0.23
C MET A 27 1.97 -17.71 -0.96
N PRO A 28 3.02 -17.07 -0.39
CA PRO A 28 3.64 -15.91 -1.01
C PRO A 28 4.41 -16.34 -2.26
N ASP A 29 4.17 -15.63 -3.36
CA ASP A 29 4.86 -15.77 -4.65
C ASP A 29 6.08 -14.84 -4.78
N PHE A 30 6.32 -13.99 -3.77
CA PHE A 30 7.43 -13.04 -3.70
C PHE A 30 8.18 -13.13 -2.36
N ASP A 31 9.38 -12.53 -2.31
CA ASP A 31 10.19 -12.49 -1.10
C ASP A 31 9.67 -11.42 -0.13
N VAL A 32 8.98 -11.87 0.91
CA VAL A 32 8.43 -11.01 1.97
C VAL A 32 9.50 -10.24 2.75
N ALA A 33 10.77 -10.67 2.72
CA ALA A 33 11.85 -10.00 3.45
C ALA A 33 12.20 -8.62 2.87
N ARG A 34 11.79 -8.35 1.63
CA ARG A 34 11.98 -7.05 0.97
C ARG A 34 10.90 -6.04 1.32
N ILE A 35 9.85 -6.43 2.02
CA ILE A 35 8.74 -5.53 2.35
C ILE A 35 9.10 -4.66 3.56
N SER A 36 8.89 -3.36 3.41
CA SER A 36 9.05 -2.38 4.48
C SER A 36 8.09 -2.65 5.66
N PRO A 37 8.56 -2.44 6.91
CA PRO A 37 7.72 -2.59 8.10
C PRO A 37 6.65 -1.50 8.19
N TRP A 38 6.71 -0.45 7.37
CA TRP A 38 5.70 0.60 7.36
C TRP A 38 4.52 0.22 6.46
N LEU A 39 3.33 0.38 7.03
CA LEU A 39 2.06 0.11 6.37
C LEU A 39 1.27 1.41 6.25
N LEU A 40 0.92 1.80 5.03
CA LEU A 40 -0.11 2.79 4.77
C LEU A 40 -1.45 2.07 4.56
N ARG A 41 -2.38 2.28 5.50
CA ARG A 41 -3.75 1.76 5.44
C ARG A 41 -4.69 2.86 4.97
N VAL A 42 -5.33 2.63 3.83
CA VAL A 42 -6.31 3.54 3.25
C VAL A 42 -7.67 2.88 3.31
N GLU A 43 -8.60 3.52 4.01
CA GLU A 43 -10.01 3.11 4.02
C GLU A 43 -10.76 3.95 2.98
N LEU A 44 -11.39 3.27 2.04
CA LEU A 44 -12.10 3.87 0.91
C LEU A 44 -13.60 3.90 1.18
N ASP A 45 -14.22 5.00 0.75
CA ASP A 45 -15.66 5.18 0.89
C ASP A 45 -16.40 4.42 -0.23
N ARG A 46 -17.20 3.42 0.17
CA ARG A 46 -17.95 2.54 -0.74
C ARG A 46 -18.91 3.31 -1.65
N LYS A 47 -19.49 4.40 -1.16
CA LYS A 47 -20.42 5.21 -1.96
C LYS A 47 -19.67 5.91 -3.09
N HIS A 48 -18.50 6.47 -2.81
CA HIS A 48 -17.65 7.08 -3.84
C HIS A 48 -17.14 6.08 -4.87
N MET A 49 -16.76 4.86 -4.44
CA MET A 49 -16.38 3.78 -5.34
C MET A 49 -17.52 3.40 -6.30
N THR A 50 -18.73 3.27 -5.77
CA THR A 50 -19.92 2.91 -6.56
C THR A 50 -20.32 4.03 -7.51
N ASP A 51 -20.36 5.27 -7.04
CA ASP A 51 -20.75 6.44 -7.84
C ASP A 51 -19.82 6.64 -9.04
N ARG A 52 -18.54 6.31 -8.87
CA ARG A 52 -17.53 6.45 -9.92
C ARG A 52 -17.17 5.14 -10.64
N LYS A 53 -17.87 4.04 -10.32
CA LYS A 53 -17.68 2.71 -10.90
C LYS A 53 -16.23 2.22 -10.83
N LEU A 54 -15.59 2.40 -9.68
CA LEU A 54 -14.28 1.84 -9.41
C LEU A 54 -14.36 0.52 -8.66
N THR A 55 -13.41 -0.36 -8.97
CA THR A 55 -13.13 -1.58 -8.21
C THR A 55 -11.83 -1.42 -7.41
N MET A 56 -11.66 -2.20 -6.34
CA MET A 56 -10.40 -2.23 -5.59
C MET A 56 -9.21 -2.62 -6.49
N GLU A 57 -9.44 -3.55 -7.42
CA GLU A 57 -8.47 -3.98 -8.42
C GLU A 57 -7.99 -2.80 -9.30
N GLN A 58 -8.90 -1.99 -9.84
CA GLN A 58 -8.54 -0.83 -10.67
C GLN A 58 -7.71 0.20 -9.91
N ILE A 59 -8.00 0.39 -8.63
CA ILE A 59 -7.20 1.29 -7.78
C ILE A 59 -5.80 0.71 -7.57
N ALA A 60 -5.71 -0.56 -7.20
CA ALA A 60 -4.43 -1.24 -6.99
C ALA A 60 -3.57 -1.24 -8.27
N GLU A 61 -4.16 -1.52 -9.43
CA GLU A 61 -3.48 -1.45 -10.73
C GLU A 61 -2.97 -0.03 -11.02
N LYS A 62 -3.77 1.02 -10.76
CA LYS A 62 -3.33 2.41 -11.00
C LYS A 62 -2.16 2.79 -10.10
N ILE A 63 -2.15 2.31 -8.86
CA ILE A 63 -1.05 2.53 -7.90
C ILE A 63 0.21 1.80 -8.38
N ASN A 64 0.10 0.52 -8.71
CA ASN A 64 1.22 -0.25 -9.23
C ASN A 64 1.73 0.31 -10.57
N ALA A 65 0.87 0.89 -11.41
CA ALA A 65 1.28 1.56 -12.64
C ALA A 65 2.01 2.89 -12.39
N GLY A 66 1.65 3.63 -11.32
CA GLY A 66 2.28 4.90 -10.98
C GLY A 66 3.61 4.76 -10.25
N PHE A 67 3.79 3.69 -9.45
CA PHE A 67 4.95 3.48 -8.60
C PHE A 67 5.77 2.22 -8.93
N GLY A 68 5.31 1.37 -9.86
CA GLY A 68 6.02 0.18 -10.32
C GLY A 68 6.15 -0.91 -9.26
N ASP A 69 7.25 -1.67 -9.35
CA ASP A 69 7.58 -2.79 -8.45
C ASP A 69 8.10 -2.33 -7.07
N ASP A 70 8.21 -1.02 -6.83
CA ASP A 70 8.67 -0.45 -5.57
C ASP A 70 7.58 -0.42 -4.50
N LEU A 71 6.33 -0.75 -4.84
CA LEU A 71 5.22 -0.85 -3.89
C LEU A 71 4.58 -2.23 -3.92
N ASN A 72 4.26 -2.72 -2.73
CA ASN A 72 3.37 -3.85 -2.54
C ASN A 72 2.00 -3.33 -2.10
N CYS A 73 1.00 -3.47 -2.98
CA CYS A 73 -0.35 -3.00 -2.75
C CYS A 73 -1.32 -4.19 -2.68
N ILE A 74 -1.91 -4.40 -1.51
CA ILE A 74 -2.91 -5.45 -1.26
C ILE A 74 -4.24 -4.83 -0.85
N PHE A 75 -5.35 -5.49 -1.17
CA PHE A 75 -6.70 -5.02 -0.86
C PHE A 75 -7.58 -6.17 -0.38
N ASN A 76 -8.64 -5.81 0.33
CA ASN A 76 -9.69 -6.75 0.67
C ASN A 76 -10.79 -6.80 -0.40
N ASP A 77 -11.65 -7.83 -0.31
CA ASP A 77 -12.73 -8.08 -1.25
C ASP A 77 -13.73 -6.91 -1.32
N ASP A 78 -14.24 -6.60 -2.52
CA ASP A 78 -15.23 -5.53 -2.77
C ASP A 78 -16.55 -5.70 -1.97
N ASN A 79 -16.82 -6.92 -1.48
CA ASN A 79 -17.99 -7.23 -0.65
C ASN A 79 -17.78 -6.94 0.84
N ALA A 80 -16.55 -6.65 1.29
CA ALA A 80 -16.25 -6.36 2.67
C ALA A 80 -17.05 -5.14 3.18
N GLU A 81 -17.27 -5.10 4.50
CA GLU A 81 -18.01 -3.99 5.14
C GLU A 81 -17.26 -2.65 4.95
N LYS A 82 -15.93 -2.70 5.05
CA LYS A 82 -15.03 -1.58 4.80
C LYS A 82 -14.13 -1.93 3.64
N LEU A 83 -13.97 -1.03 2.68
CA LEU A 83 -13.01 -1.18 1.60
C LEU A 83 -11.65 -0.68 2.10
N VAL A 84 -10.68 -1.58 2.17
CA VAL A 84 -9.38 -1.32 2.79
C VAL A 84 -8.28 -1.69 1.82
N LEU A 85 -7.41 -0.72 1.57
CA LEU A 85 -6.22 -0.85 0.77
C LEU A 85 -5.00 -0.71 1.68
N ARG A 86 -4.03 -1.61 1.51
CA ARG A 86 -2.81 -1.69 2.31
C ARG A 86 -1.62 -1.58 1.37
N ILE A 87 -0.86 -0.51 1.53
CA ILE A 87 0.32 -0.23 0.72
C ILE A 87 1.55 -0.33 1.62
N ARG A 88 2.56 -1.05 1.14
CA ARG A 88 3.88 -1.15 1.75
C ARG A 88 4.93 -0.87 0.69
N ILE A 89 6.08 -0.35 1.10
CA ILE A 89 7.22 -0.14 0.21
C ILE A 89 7.97 -1.47 0.03
N MET A 90 8.41 -1.75 -1.19
CA MET A 90 9.32 -2.85 -1.52
C MET A 90 10.74 -2.29 -1.59
N ASN A 91 11.60 -2.73 -0.67
CA ASN A 91 13.00 -2.39 -0.69
C ASN A 91 13.69 -3.19 -1.80
N SER A 92 14.13 -2.49 -2.84
CA SER A 92 14.98 -3.05 -3.89
C SER A 92 16.42 -3.19 -3.40
N ASP A 93 17.12 -4.25 -3.83
CA ASP A 93 18.51 -4.54 -3.43
C ASP A 93 19.49 -3.40 -3.79
N GLU A 94 19.11 -2.46 -4.67
CA GLU A 94 19.91 -1.26 -4.97
C GLU A 94 20.12 -0.33 -3.75
N ASN A 95 19.24 -0.35 -2.75
CA ASN A 95 19.45 0.38 -1.50
C ASN A 95 20.44 -0.29 -0.54
N LYS A 96 20.89 -1.53 -0.80
CA LYS A 96 21.87 -2.22 0.06
C LYS A 96 23.31 -1.72 -0.09
N MET A 97 23.60 -0.80 -1.01
CA MET A 97 24.96 -0.24 -1.14
C MET A 97 25.29 0.89 -0.16
N GLN A 98 24.39 1.24 0.78
CA GLN A 98 24.61 2.29 1.78
C GLN A 98 24.34 1.79 3.21
N GLU A 99 25.07 0.74 3.64
CA GLU A 99 24.97 0.17 5.00
C GLU A 99 25.48 1.09 6.15
N GLU A 100 25.76 2.38 5.92
CA GLU A 100 26.26 3.31 6.97
C GLU A 100 25.27 4.43 7.37
N GLU A 101 24.07 4.53 6.77
CA GLU A 101 23.12 5.65 7.01
C GLU A 101 21.74 5.22 7.56
N GLU A 102 21.68 4.37 8.61
CA GLU A 102 20.41 3.92 9.24
C GLU A 102 19.47 5.04 9.78
N VAL A 103 19.91 6.30 9.79
CA VAL A 103 19.12 7.47 10.25
C VAL A 103 18.50 8.25 9.09
N VAL A 104 19.04 8.14 7.87
CA VAL A 104 18.59 8.91 6.70
C VAL A 104 17.42 8.19 6.00
N ASP A 105 17.48 6.86 5.88
CA ASP A 105 16.43 6.02 5.26
C ASP A 105 15.04 6.18 5.90
N LYS A 106 14.96 6.39 7.23
CA LYS A 106 13.67 6.56 7.92
C LYS A 106 12.97 7.88 7.57
N MET A 107 13.74 8.91 7.21
CA MET A 107 13.17 10.19 6.77
C MET A 107 12.64 10.08 5.35
N ASP A 108 13.33 9.35 4.47
CA ASP A 108 12.87 9.10 3.11
C ASP A 108 11.60 8.24 3.07
N ASP A 109 11.50 7.19 3.89
CA ASP A 109 10.29 6.34 3.94
C ASP A 109 9.02 7.11 4.38
N ASP A 110 9.06 7.91 5.45
CA ASP A 110 7.90 8.70 5.90
C ASP A 110 7.52 9.78 4.87
N VAL A 111 8.53 10.41 4.25
CA VAL A 111 8.31 11.40 3.18
C VAL A 111 7.72 10.73 1.94
N PHE A 112 8.18 9.53 1.59
CA PHE A 112 7.68 8.74 0.46
C PHE A 112 6.25 8.27 0.71
N LEU A 113 5.95 7.75 1.91
CA LEU A 113 4.58 7.37 2.30
C LEU A 113 3.63 8.57 2.29
N ARG A 114 4.08 9.75 2.74
CA ARG A 114 3.29 10.98 2.65
C ARG A 114 3.12 11.46 1.22
N CYS A 115 4.14 11.29 0.38
CA CYS A 115 4.04 11.59 -1.05
C CYS A 115 3.01 10.68 -1.72
N ILE A 116 3.04 9.38 -1.41
CA ILE A 116 2.05 8.41 -1.85
C ILE A 116 0.66 8.77 -1.32
N GLU A 117 0.52 9.08 -0.05
CA GLU A 117 -0.76 9.49 0.53
C GLU A 117 -1.31 10.73 -0.18
N SER A 118 -0.47 11.75 -0.42
CA SER A 118 -0.86 12.97 -1.11
C SER A 118 -1.18 12.73 -2.58
N ASN A 119 -0.36 11.96 -3.30
CA ASN A 119 -0.59 11.60 -4.71
C ASN A 119 -1.84 10.74 -4.84
N MET A 120 -2.02 9.73 -3.99
CA MET A 120 -3.24 8.91 -3.98
C MET A 120 -4.48 9.76 -3.72
N LEU A 121 -4.48 10.62 -2.70
CA LEU A 121 -5.64 11.44 -2.38
C LEU A 121 -5.93 12.52 -3.43
N THR A 122 -4.90 13.04 -4.08
CA THR A 122 -5.03 14.10 -5.10
C THR A 122 -5.37 13.52 -6.48
N ASP A 123 -4.75 12.41 -6.87
CA ASP A 123 -4.90 11.74 -8.18
C ASP A 123 -6.06 10.71 -8.19
N MET A 124 -6.59 10.33 -7.01
CA MET A 124 -7.91 9.71 -6.89
C MET A 124 -9.07 10.69 -7.14
N THR A 125 -8.83 11.89 -7.68
CA THR A 125 -9.82 12.57 -8.52
C THR A 125 -9.97 11.89 -9.89
N LEU A 126 -10.10 10.56 -9.94
CA LEU A 126 -11.17 9.78 -10.58
C LEU A 126 -11.85 10.18 -11.91
N GLN A 127 -11.32 11.13 -12.67
CA GLN A 127 -11.58 11.43 -14.07
C GLN A 127 -10.77 12.68 -14.39
N GLY A 128 -9.70 12.54 -15.15
CA GLY A 128 -8.87 13.67 -15.55
C GLY A 128 -7.70 13.23 -16.39
N ILE A 129 -7.97 13.07 -17.68
CA ILE A 129 -6.99 12.97 -18.77
C ILE A 129 -5.93 14.06 -18.56
N GLU A 130 -4.63 13.73 -18.61
CA GLU A 130 -3.60 14.76 -18.78
C GLU A 130 -3.91 15.58 -20.04
N GLN A 131 -3.91 16.90 -19.89
CA GLN A 131 -3.88 17.86 -21.00
C GLN A 131 -2.49 18.43 -21.12
#